data_AF-A0A975GY94-F1
#
_entry.id   AF-A0A975GY94-F1
#
_cell.length_a   1.000
_cell.length_b   1.000
_cell.length_c   1.000
_cell.angle_alpha   90.00
_cell.angle_beta   90.00
_cell.angle_gamma   90.00
#
_symmetry.space_group_name_H-M   'P 1'
#
loop_
_entity.id
_entity.type
_entity.pdbx_description
1 polymer ?
#
loop_
_entity_poly.entity_id
_entity_poly.type
_entity_poly.pdbx_seq_one_letter_code
_entity_poly.pdbx_strand_id
1 'polypeptide(L)'
;MNKFLPSELRDLSDSKKRVIQKVTIQMEKTLRQPKRRWPAILMTSIIVSCIMVFAFQAVLDGQNPSSLREESLETIDKLAKPSFTMELGAFYLNGITKGDSPGHVIDRLGEGYTLISDLDGTGADVGLDYGNRLKVFFYKNQVDTMFLTEVDPQFAEQLYRDYGGIKFISEDTIRFMYSMEKLQLIKMEYDGEGKMSVGLMGIEPNFAEHPGLVLQPEVPGHSMRISLDPSQPILSDANGIFYLHGLTLSDPQSKVTQYFGDDYNVQYEVEDAEYTMSYGDEMEFNFILGKLQSIRFLKVDEAYFNHVLAGFEGVDLYSEKTSQMISTKHSEDGDLIVSLHYAK
;
A
#
# COMPACT_ATOMS: atom_id res chain seq x y z
N MET A 1 -24.64 10.46 62.64
CA MET A 1 -24.47 9.41 61.61
C MET A 1 -23.47 9.91 60.58
N ASN A 2 -22.20 9.59 60.78
CA ASN A 2 -21.12 9.77 59.81
C ASN A 2 -21.02 8.48 58.98
N LYS A 3 -21.06 8.58 57.65
CA LYS A 3 -20.43 7.57 56.80
C LYS A 3 -19.02 8.06 56.50
N PHE A 4 -18.06 7.46 57.21
CA PHE A 4 -16.63 7.66 57.03
C PHE A 4 -16.22 7.23 55.62
N LEU A 5 -15.70 8.17 54.84
CA LEU A 5 -14.86 7.86 53.68
C LEU A 5 -13.48 7.40 54.22
N PRO A 6 -12.88 6.34 53.66
CA PRO A 6 -11.54 5.89 54.03
C PRO A 6 -10.52 7.03 53.89
N SER A 7 -9.59 7.15 54.84
CA SER A 7 -8.57 8.22 54.88
C SER A 7 -7.71 8.30 53.61
N GLU A 8 -7.54 7.17 52.92
CA GLU A 8 -6.74 7.05 51.68
C GLU A 8 -7.41 7.74 50.47
N LEU A 9 -8.74 7.80 50.41
CA LEU A 9 -9.48 8.50 49.34
C LEU A 9 -9.52 10.03 49.57
N ARG A 10 -9.43 10.45 50.83
CA ARG A 10 -9.34 11.86 51.20
C ARG A 10 -7.96 12.42 50.86
N ASP A 11 -6.90 11.64 51.09
CA ASP A 11 -5.53 12.00 50.69
C ASP A 11 -5.35 12.05 49.16
N LEU A 12 -6.01 11.17 48.40
CA LEU A 12 -5.97 11.23 46.93
C LEU A 12 -6.71 12.45 46.36
N SER A 13 -7.85 12.83 46.95
CA SER A 13 -8.59 14.04 46.60
C SER A 13 -7.76 15.30 46.93
N ASP A 14 -7.14 15.34 48.10
CA ASP A 14 -6.34 16.48 48.55
C ASP A 14 -4.97 16.53 47.84
N SER A 15 -4.46 15.39 47.36
CA SER A 15 -3.30 15.31 46.46
C SER A 15 -3.65 15.82 45.05
N LYS A 16 -4.77 15.39 44.45
CA LYS A 16 -5.26 15.89 43.16
C LYS A 16 -5.51 17.41 43.19
N LYS A 17 -6.14 17.92 44.26
CA LYS A 17 -6.34 19.37 44.43
C LYS A 17 -5.02 20.13 44.58
N ARG A 18 -4.04 19.58 45.30
CA ARG A 18 -2.69 20.18 45.43
C ARG A 18 -1.91 20.18 44.13
N VAL A 19 -2.02 19.12 43.31
CA VAL A 19 -1.39 19.06 41.98
C VAL A 19 -2.04 20.07 41.05
N ILE A 20 -3.37 20.15 41.02
CA ILE A 20 -4.09 21.14 40.22
C ILE A 20 -3.68 22.56 40.63
N GLN A 21 -3.70 22.89 41.93
CA GLN A 21 -3.25 24.21 42.42
C GLN A 21 -1.79 24.51 42.09
N LYS A 22 -0.88 23.53 42.18
CA LYS A 22 0.53 23.70 41.78
C LYS A 22 0.66 23.99 40.28
N VAL A 23 -0.10 23.29 39.45
CA VAL A 23 -0.15 23.51 37.99
C VAL A 23 -0.73 24.88 37.69
N THR A 24 -1.80 25.31 38.37
CA THR A 24 -2.40 26.64 38.18
C THR A 24 -1.41 27.75 38.57
N ILE A 25 -0.71 27.62 39.71
CA ILE A 25 0.30 28.59 40.16
C ILE A 25 1.53 28.60 39.23
N GLN A 26 1.94 27.44 38.69
CA GLN A 26 3.01 27.38 37.69
C GLN A 26 2.57 28.02 36.37
N MET A 27 1.34 27.78 35.90
CA MET A 27 0.81 28.43 34.69
C MET A 27 0.72 29.95 34.86
N GLU A 28 0.30 30.44 36.02
CA GLU A 28 0.17 31.87 36.31
C GLU A 28 1.55 32.57 36.40
N LYS A 29 2.58 31.86 36.89
CA LYS A 29 3.98 32.32 36.82
C LYS A 29 4.55 32.31 35.40
N THR A 30 4.21 31.31 34.58
CA THR A 30 4.69 31.21 33.20
C THR A 30 3.99 32.20 32.24
N LEU A 31 2.78 32.66 32.56
CA LEU A 31 2.04 33.67 31.79
C LEU A 31 2.59 35.10 31.92
N ARG A 32 3.52 35.38 32.85
CA ARG A 32 4.09 36.73 33.09
C ARG A 32 5.41 37.03 32.35
N GLN A 33 5.89 36.18 31.44
CA GLN A 33 7.09 36.49 30.64
C GLN A 33 6.80 36.60 29.14
N PRO A 34 7.34 37.62 28.44
CA PRO A 34 6.91 37.92 27.08
C PRO A 34 7.67 37.11 26.02
N LYS A 35 6.92 36.75 24.97
CA LYS A 35 7.30 36.43 23.58
C LYS A 35 8.28 35.27 23.36
N ARG A 36 7.71 34.07 23.14
CA ARG A 36 8.11 33.15 22.04
C ARG A 36 6.97 32.14 21.81
N ARG A 37 6.45 32.06 20.58
CA ARG A 37 5.24 31.29 20.19
C ARG A 37 5.42 29.76 20.11
N TRP A 38 6.58 29.23 20.51
CA TRP A 38 6.91 27.81 20.41
C TRP A 38 6.28 26.89 21.48
N PRO A 39 6.06 27.31 22.74
CA PRO A 39 5.53 26.40 23.77
C PRO A 39 4.05 26.06 23.57
N ALA A 40 3.26 26.95 22.95
CA ALA A 40 1.83 26.74 22.78
C ALA A 40 1.54 25.59 21.80
N ILE A 41 2.29 25.51 20.70
CA ILE A 41 2.15 24.46 19.68
C ILE A 41 2.54 23.10 20.27
N LEU A 42 3.64 23.06 21.02
CA LEU A 42 4.16 21.85 21.66
C LEU A 42 3.23 21.36 22.78
N MET A 43 2.63 22.27 23.55
CA MET A 43 1.63 21.93 24.55
C MET A 43 0.31 21.47 23.92
N THR A 44 -0.14 22.08 22.82
CA THR A 44 -1.34 21.59 22.12
C THR A 44 -1.14 20.21 21.52
N SER A 45 0.04 19.88 20.97
CA SER A 45 0.28 18.53 20.44
C SER A 45 0.33 17.48 21.56
N ILE A 46 0.96 17.80 22.69
CA ILE A 46 0.97 16.92 23.87
C ILE A 46 -0.45 16.72 24.41
N ILE A 47 -1.25 17.78 24.53
CA ILE A 47 -2.62 17.69 25.04
C ILE A 47 -3.51 16.88 24.09
N VAL A 48 -3.40 17.10 22.78
CA VAL A 48 -4.16 16.32 21.78
C VAL A 48 -3.74 14.85 21.80
N SER A 49 -2.43 14.56 21.90
CA SER A 49 -1.92 13.20 22.01
C SER A 49 -2.40 12.51 23.31
N CYS A 50 -2.37 13.20 24.45
CA CYS A 50 -2.89 12.67 25.71
C CYS A 50 -4.42 12.44 25.69
N ILE A 51 -5.19 13.31 25.05
CA ILE A 51 -6.65 13.15 24.91
C ILE A 51 -6.96 11.96 24.00
N MET A 52 -6.20 11.77 22.91
CA MET A 52 -6.35 10.62 22.02
C MET A 52 -6.06 9.29 22.75
N VAL A 53 -4.98 9.23 23.52
CA VAL A 53 -4.64 8.04 24.34
C VAL A 53 -5.73 7.74 25.38
N PHE A 54 -6.29 8.77 26.02
CA PHE A 54 -7.36 8.58 27.01
C PHE A 54 -8.69 8.17 26.38
N ALA A 55 -9.05 8.72 25.22
CA ALA A 55 -10.23 8.30 24.49
C ALA A 55 -10.10 6.85 24.01
N PHE A 56 -8.90 6.45 23.59
CA PHE A 56 -8.58 5.08 23.21
C PHE A 56 -8.72 4.12 24.41
N GLN A 57 -8.17 4.47 25.57
CA GLN A 57 -8.34 3.66 26.79
C GLN A 57 -9.79 3.58 27.27
N ALA A 58 -10.58 4.65 27.13
CA ALA A 58 -11.99 4.63 27.49
C ALA A 58 -12.85 3.75 26.56
N VAL A 59 -12.47 3.64 25.28
CA VAL A 59 -13.07 2.68 24.32
C VAL A 59 -12.66 1.24 24.67
N LEU A 60 -11.42 1.03 25.15
CA LEU A 60 -10.90 -0.30 25.52
C LEU A 60 -11.43 -0.82 26.88
N ASP A 61 -11.63 0.05 27.87
CA ASP A 61 -11.97 -0.35 29.25
C ASP A 61 -13.47 -0.64 29.47
N GLY A 62 -14.31 -0.45 28.45
CA GLY A 62 -15.75 -0.60 28.57
C GLY A 62 -16.35 -1.62 27.62
N GLN A 63 -16.26 -2.93 27.89
CA GLN A 63 -17.32 -3.91 27.55
C GLN A 63 -17.12 -5.35 28.08
N ASN A 64 -18.27 -6.05 28.24
CA ASN A 64 -18.48 -7.36 28.89
C ASN A 64 -18.18 -8.56 27.96
N PRO A 65 -17.73 -9.74 28.45
CA PRO A 65 -17.19 -10.81 27.59
C PRO A 65 -18.19 -11.76 26.90
N SER A 66 -19.50 -11.63 27.13
CA SER A 66 -20.44 -12.75 26.90
C SER A 66 -21.26 -12.72 25.60
N SER A 67 -21.31 -11.61 24.86
CA SER A 67 -21.96 -11.52 23.53
C SER A 67 -20.97 -11.53 22.35
N LEU A 68 -19.66 -11.42 22.61
CA LEU A 68 -18.59 -11.26 21.62
C LEU A 68 -18.24 -12.55 20.82
N ARG A 69 -18.71 -13.71 21.27
CA ARG A 69 -18.25 -15.01 20.74
C ARG A 69 -19.00 -15.50 19.49
N GLU A 70 -20.24 -15.06 19.27
CA GLU A 70 -21.00 -15.43 18.07
C GLU A 70 -20.70 -14.48 16.89
N GLU A 71 -20.60 -13.16 17.14
CA GLU A 71 -20.16 -12.19 16.10
C GLU A 71 -18.73 -12.44 15.62
N SER A 72 -17.81 -12.83 16.52
CA SER A 72 -16.43 -13.12 16.13
C SER A 72 -16.30 -14.32 15.18
N LEU A 73 -17.15 -15.35 15.31
CA LEU A 73 -17.13 -16.50 14.39
C LEU A 73 -17.63 -16.15 13.00
N GLU A 74 -18.69 -15.34 12.89
CA GLU A 74 -19.20 -14.85 11.61
C GLU A 74 -18.18 -13.92 10.91
N THR A 75 -17.50 -13.06 11.68
CA THR A 75 -16.39 -12.23 11.17
C THR A 75 -15.24 -13.11 10.68
N ILE A 76 -14.83 -14.14 11.44
CA ILE A 76 -13.72 -15.05 11.08
C ILE A 76 -14.00 -15.85 9.78
N ASP A 77 -15.25 -16.23 9.52
CA ASP A 77 -15.63 -16.90 8.26
C ASP A 77 -15.63 -15.94 7.07
N LYS A 78 -16.00 -14.67 7.28
CA LYS A 78 -15.92 -13.62 6.24
C LYS A 78 -14.48 -13.28 5.85
N LEU A 79 -13.50 -13.53 6.72
CA LEU A 79 -12.08 -13.27 6.42
C LEU A 79 -11.47 -14.24 5.40
N ALA A 80 -12.06 -15.43 5.21
CA ALA A 80 -11.61 -16.37 4.18
C ALA A 80 -11.98 -15.89 2.76
N LYS A 81 -13.03 -15.07 2.62
CA LYS A 81 -13.46 -14.45 1.35
C LYS A 81 -13.70 -12.96 1.59
N PRO A 82 -12.63 -12.18 1.79
CA PRO A 82 -12.77 -10.78 2.14
C PRO A 82 -13.49 -10.01 1.04
N SER A 83 -14.29 -9.01 1.38
CA SER A 83 -14.78 -8.09 0.35
C SER A 83 -13.63 -7.24 -0.18
N PHE A 84 -13.60 -7.04 -1.50
CA PHE A 84 -12.65 -6.15 -2.14
C PHE A 84 -13.40 -5.08 -2.93
N THR A 85 -13.03 -3.82 -2.72
CA THR A 85 -13.48 -2.70 -3.55
C THR A 85 -12.32 -1.76 -3.83
N MET A 86 -12.42 -1.05 -4.96
CA MET A 86 -11.49 0.03 -5.30
C MET A 86 -12.27 1.33 -5.47
N GLU A 87 -11.94 2.35 -4.68
CA GLU A 87 -12.59 3.66 -4.72
C GLU A 87 -11.53 4.75 -4.81
N LEU A 88 -11.59 5.58 -5.86
CA LEU A 88 -10.63 6.69 -6.08
C LEU A 88 -9.16 6.24 -5.94
N GLY A 89 -8.85 5.06 -6.51
CA GLY A 89 -7.54 4.45 -6.47
C GLY A 89 -7.15 3.80 -5.14
N ALA A 90 -7.95 3.88 -4.07
CA ALA A 90 -7.66 3.17 -2.82
C ALA A 90 -8.22 1.74 -2.87
N PHE A 91 -7.43 0.78 -2.42
CA PHE A 91 -7.83 -0.58 -2.15
C PHE A 91 -8.49 -0.67 -0.78
N TYR A 92 -9.66 -1.30 -0.75
CA TYR A 92 -10.39 -1.61 0.47
C TYR A 92 -10.55 -3.13 0.59
N LEU A 93 -10.13 -3.69 1.71
CA LEU A 93 -10.36 -5.08 2.07
C LEU A 93 -11.27 -5.09 3.30
N ASN A 94 -12.44 -5.71 3.19
CA ASN A 94 -13.49 -5.65 4.22
C ASN A 94 -13.87 -4.21 4.62
N GLY A 95 -13.80 -3.27 3.67
CA GLY A 95 -14.09 -1.86 3.89
C GLY A 95 -13.00 -1.09 4.65
N ILE A 96 -11.82 -1.69 4.85
CA ILE A 96 -10.66 -1.06 5.50
C ILE A 96 -9.60 -0.75 4.45
N THR A 97 -8.99 0.44 4.56
CA THR A 97 -7.89 0.89 3.70
C THR A 97 -6.72 1.47 4.51
N LYS A 98 -5.59 1.73 3.86
CA LYS A 98 -4.44 2.42 4.47
C LYS A 98 -4.87 3.83 4.93
N GLY A 99 -4.43 4.24 6.11
CA GLY A 99 -4.75 5.54 6.70
C GLY A 99 -5.95 5.52 7.65
N ASP A 100 -6.71 4.42 7.69
CA ASP A 100 -7.87 4.30 8.56
C ASP A 100 -7.49 4.33 10.05
N SER A 101 -8.35 4.92 10.88
CA SER A 101 -8.14 4.90 12.32
C SER A 101 -8.50 3.54 12.94
N PRO A 102 -7.94 3.17 14.10
CA PRO A 102 -8.36 1.97 14.82
C PRO A 102 -9.86 1.91 15.08
N GLY A 103 -10.49 3.05 15.41
CA GLY A 103 -11.94 3.12 15.61
C GLY A 103 -12.71 2.68 14.36
N HIS A 104 -12.30 3.14 13.17
CA HIS A 104 -12.93 2.70 11.92
C HIS A 104 -12.77 1.20 11.68
N VAL A 105 -11.60 0.63 11.98
CA VAL A 105 -11.34 -0.81 11.86
C VAL A 105 -12.26 -1.62 12.79
N ILE A 106 -12.39 -1.19 14.06
CA ILE A 106 -13.25 -1.83 15.05
C ILE A 106 -14.73 -1.70 14.65
N ASP A 107 -15.16 -0.52 14.17
CA ASP A 107 -16.53 -0.31 13.70
C ASP A 107 -16.88 -1.23 12.51
N ARG A 108 -15.90 -1.58 11.68
CA ARG A 108 -16.08 -2.43 10.49
C ARG A 108 -16.04 -3.93 10.79
N LEU A 109 -15.17 -4.36 11.70
CA LEU A 109 -14.91 -5.78 11.97
C LEU A 109 -15.48 -6.29 13.29
N GLY A 110 -15.89 -5.38 14.17
CA GLY A 110 -16.33 -5.66 15.53
C GLY A 110 -15.19 -5.68 16.55
N GLU A 111 -15.58 -5.87 17.83
CA GLU A 111 -14.69 -5.85 19.00
C GLU A 111 -13.98 -7.20 19.27
N GLY A 112 -14.08 -8.18 18.35
CA GLY A 112 -13.54 -9.54 18.51
C GLY A 112 -12.02 -9.70 18.37
N TYR A 113 -11.24 -8.66 18.61
CA TYR A 113 -9.79 -8.65 18.43
C TYR A 113 -9.02 -8.89 19.74
N THR A 114 -7.76 -9.27 19.59
CA THR A 114 -6.76 -9.27 20.66
C THR A 114 -5.64 -8.29 20.32
N LEU A 115 -5.00 -7.71 21.33
CA LEU A 115 -3.83 -6.86 21.12
C LEU A 115 -2.61 -7.74 20.88
N ILE A 116 -1.85 -7.42 19.83
CA ILE A 116 -0.57 -8.07 19.57
C ILE A 116 0.44 -7.51 20.58
N SER A 117 0.94 -8.39 21.47
CA SER A 117 1.83 -8.01 22.57
C SER A 117 3.28 -7.80 22.14
N ASP A 118 3.67 -8.37 21.00
CA ASP A 118 5.02 -8.33 20.45
C ASP A 118 4.95 -7.76 19.03
N LEU A 119 5.35 -6.49 18.90
CA LEU A 119 5.38 -5.74 17.66
C LEU A 119 6.81 -5.58 17.12
N ASP A 120 7.78 -6.26 17.73
CA ASP A 120 9.19 -6.12 17.41
C ASP A 120 9.44 -6.39 15.90
N GLY A 121 10.16 -5.47 15.26
CA GLY A 121 10.44 -5.49 13.82
C GLY A 121 9.36 -4.88 12.92
N THR A 122 8.11 -4.77 13.39
CA THR A 122 7.02 -4.14 12.61
C THR A 122 6.99 -2.62 12.72
N GLY A 123 7.48 -2.09 13.86
CA GLY A 123 7.42 -0.69 14.34
C GLY A 123 6.09 0.04 14.15
N ALA A 124 5.02 -0.75 14.14
CA ALA A 124 3.70 -0.31 14.48
C ALA A 124 3.63 0.09 15.97
N ASP A 125 2.80 1.07 16.29
CA ASP A 125 2.49 1.48 17.66
C ASP A 125 1.46 0.55 18.30
N VAL A 126 0.57 -0.03 17.48
CA VAL A 126 -0.53 -0.91 17.89
C VAL A 126 -0.73 -2.00 16.83
N GLY A 127 -1.02 -3.22 17.27
CA GLY A 127 -1.47 -4.31 16.40
C GLY A 127 -2.75 -4.94 16.94
N LEU A 128 -3.72 -5.15 16.05
CA LEU A 128 -4.95 -5.87 16.33
C LEU A 128 -4.93 -7.22 15.62
N ASP A 129 -5.27 -8.29 16.33
CA ASP A 129 -5.35 -9.65 15.81
C ASP A 129 -6.78 -10.20 15.96
N TYR A 130 -7.41 -10.47 14.82
CA TYR A 130 -8.72 -11.08 14.69
C TYR A 130 -8.57 -12.58 14.42
N GLY A 131 -8.30 -13.34 15.49
CA GLY A 131 -8.32 -14.81 15.46
C GLY A 131 -7.24 -15.45 14.61
N ASN A 132 -6.06 -14.85 14.51
CA ASN A 132 -4.93 -15.20 13.64
C ASN A 132 -5.22 -15.17 12.13
N ARG A 133 -6.43 -14.77 11.72
CA ARG A 133 -6.85 -14.67 10.32
C ARG A 133 -6.66 -13.30 9.70
N LEU A 134 -6.71 -12.27 10.53
CA LEU A 134 -6.48 -10.91 10.12
C LEU A 134 -5.67 -10.18 11.18
N LYS A 135 -4.54 -9.63 10.77
CA LYS A 135 -3.69 -8.76 11.59
C LYS A 135 -3.68 -7.37 10.97
N VAL A 136 -3.96 -6.35 11.79
CA VAL A 136 -3.95 -4.94 11.37
C VAL A 136 -2.92 -4.21 12.21
N PHE A 137 -1.95 -3.60 11.55
CA PHE A 137 -0.85 -2.86 12.16
C PHE A 137 -1.03 -1.37 11.95
N PHE A 138 -0.87 -0.60 13.02
CA PHE A 138 -1.09 0.83 13.02
C PHE A 138 0.19 1.58 13.32
N TYR A 139 0.50 2.59 12.52
CA TYR A 139 1.56 3.53 12.77
C TYR A 139 0.97 4.94 12.86
N LYS A 140 1.36 5.71 13.88
CA LYS A 140 0.80 7.05 14.17
C LYS A 140 -0.74 7.06 14.19
N ASN A 141 -1.34 6.01 14.77
CA ASN A 141 -2.78 5.84 14.91
C ASN A 141 -3.54 5.72 13.56
N GLN A 142 -2.88 5.21 12.54
CA GLN A 142 -3.46 4.94 11.21
C GLN A 142 -3.05 3.55 10.73
N VAL A 143 -3.93 2.86 10.00
CA VAL A 143 -3.60 1.58 9.35
C VAL A 143 -2.41 1.82 8.43
N ASP A 144 -1.31 1.17 8.74
CA ASP A 144 -0.13 1.13 7.89
C ASP A 144 -0.18 -0.12 7.01
N THR A 145 -0.39 -1.27 7.66
CA THR A 145 -0.33 -2.58 7.02
C THR A 145 -1.41 -3.50 7.56
N MET A 146 -1.95 -4.36 6.69
CA MET A 146 -2.93 -5.37 7.04
C MET A 146 -2.59 -6.71 6.38
N PHE A 147 -2.76 -7.82 7.11
CA PHE A 147 -2.49 -9.17 6.61
C PHE A 147 -3.66 -10.10 6.89
N LEU A 148 -4.21 -10.67 5.83
CA LEU A 148 -5.16 -11.78 5.90
C LEU A 148 -4.42 -13.09 5.65
N THR A 149 -4.71 -14.10 6.45
CA THR A 149 -4.21 -15.47 6.29
C THR A 149 -5.38 -16.42 6.03
N GLU A 150 -5.10 -17.58 5.43
CA GLU A 150 -6.11 -18.58 5.09
C GLU A 150 -7.21 -18.06 4.14
N VAL A 151 -6.86 -17.13 3.24
CA VAL A 151 -7.79 -16.65 2.21
C VAL A 151 -8.08 -17.78 1.22
N ASP A 152 -9.31 -17.86 0.72
CA ASP A 152 -9.69 -18.81 -0.34
C ASP A 152 -8.82 -18.55 -1.59
N PRO A 153 -8.02 -19.52 -2.05
CA PRO A 153 -7.12 -19.30 -3.19
C PRO A 153 -7.86 -18.97 -4.48
N GLN A 154 -9.03 -19.58 -4.73
CA GLN A 154 -9.80 -19.30 -5.93
C GLN A 154 -10.33 -17.86 -5.91
N PHE A 155 -10.74 -17.39 -4.74
CA PHE A 155 -11.12 -15.99 -4.56
C PHE A 155 -9.93 -15.05 -4.84
N ALA A 156 -8.75 -15.33 -4.28
CA ALA A 156 -7.56 -14.50 -4.49
C ALA A 156 -7.13 -14.46 -5.98
N GLU A 157 -7.12 -15.62 -6.65
CA GLU A 157 -6.83 -15.68 -8.09
C GLU A 157 -7.85 -14.90 -8.93
N GLN A 158 -9.13 -15.01 -8.59
CA GLN A 158 -10.19 -14.28 -9.29
C GLN A 158 -10.03 -12.77 -9.09
N LEU A 159 -9.78 -12.33 -7.85
CA LEU A 159 -9.50 -10.94 -7.52
C LEU A 159 -8.33 -10.39 -8.35
N TYR A 160 -7.24 -11.14 -8.45
CA TYR A 160 -6.07 -10.76 -9.24
C TYR A 160 -6.38 -10.68 -10.75
N ARG A 161 -7.17 -11.62 -11.27
CA ARG A 161 -7.59 -11.63 -12.69
C ARG A 161 -8.49 -10.44 -13.02
N ASP A 162 -9.49 -10.18 -12.17
CA ASP A 162 -10.50 -9.13 -12.38
C ASP A 162 -9.95 -7.72 -12.19
N TYR A 163 -8.82 -7.58 -11.49
CA TYR A 163 -8.17 -6.30 -11.34
C TYR A 163 -7.56 -5.82 -12.66
N GLY A 164 -8.12 -4.73 -13.21
CA GLY A 164 -7.66 -4.10 -14.45
C GLY A 164 -6.44 -3.19 -14.31
N GLY A 165 -6.05 -2.81 -13.08
CA GLY A 165 -4.92 -1.90 -12.85
C GLY A 165 -3.55 -2.58 -12.92
N ILE A 166 -2.54 -2.02 -12.23
CA ILE A 166 -1.16 -2.52 -12.31
C ILE A 166 -1.02 -3.81 -11.51
N LYS A 167 -0.69 -4.90 -12.20
CA LYS A 167 -0.45 -6.19 -11.56
C LYS A 167 0.77 -6.90 -12.11
N PHE A 168 1.47 -7.64 -11.26
CA PHE A 168 2.68 -8.37 -11.63
C PHE A 168 2.89 -9.58 -10.72
N ILE A 169 3.73 -10.51 -11.18
CA ILE A 169 4.08 -11.74 -10.48
C ILE A 169 5.60 -11.75 -10.24
N SER A 170 6.02 -12.16 -9.05
CA SER A 170 7.41 -12.43 -8.70
C SER A 170 7.56 -13.92 -8.37
N GLU A 171 8.65 -14.53 -8.87
CA GLU A 171 9.05 -15.92 -8.56
C GLU A 171 7.90 -16.94 -8.67
N ASP A 172 7.10 -16.84 -9.74
CA ASP A 172 5.93 -17.68 -10.12
C ASP A 172 4.81 -17.85 -9.08
N THR A 173 4.97 -17.31 -7.88
CA THR A 173 4.14 -17.66 -6.72
C THR A 173 3.57 -16.45 -6.01
N ILE A 174 4.23 -15.30 -6.11
CA ILE A 174 3.83 -14.07 -5.42
C ILE A 174 3.18 -13.13 -6.42
N ARG A 175 1.92 -12.78 -6.17
CA ARG A 175 1.13 -11.86 -7.00
C ARG A 175 1.03 -10.50 -6.32
N PHE A 176 0.99 -9.47 -7.14
CA PHE A 176 0.92 -8.10 -6.68
C PHE A 176 -0.10 -7.30 -7.47
N MET A 177 -0.93 -6.51 -6.77
CA MET A 177 -1.79 -5.49 -7.36
C MET A 177 -1.39 -4.14 -6.78
N TYR A 178 -1.13 -3.15 -7.63
CA TYR A 178 -0.58 -1.87 -7.25
C TYR A 178 -1.46 -0.71 -7.71
N SER A 179 -1.73 0.20 -6.79
CA SER A 179 -2.36 1.49 -7.06
C SER A 179 -1.32 2.61 -7.06
N MET A 180 -1.06 3.19 -8.24
CA MET A 180 -0.23 4.39 -8.36
C MET A 180 -0.86 5.61 -7.69
N GLU A 181 -2.19 5.73 -7.69
CA GLU A 181 -2.88 6.92 -7.19
C GLU A 181 -2.75 7.08 -5.67
N LYS A 182 -2.75 5.95 -4.95
CA LYS A 182 -2.71 5.91 -3.49
C LYS A 182 -1.44 5.30 -2.92
N LEU A 183 -0.53 4.87 -3.80
CA LEU A 183 0.71 4.20 -3.43
C LEU A 183 0.46 3.00 -2.51
N GLN A 184 -0.55 2.22 -2.86
CA GLN A 184 -0.98 1.02 -2.11
C GLN A 184 -0.69 -0.23 -2.91
N LEU A 185 -0.41 -1.32 -2.20
CA LEU A 185 -0.14 -2.62 -2.79
C LEU A 185 -0.97 -3.67 -2.07
N ILE A 186 -1.57 -4.56 -2.85
CA ILE A 186 -1.97 -5.87 -2.38
C ILE A 186 -0.93 -6.89 -2.82
N LYS A 187 -0.37 -7.62 -1.85
CA LYS A 187 0.49 -8.79 -2.06
C LYS A 187 -0.33 -10.05 -1.81
N MET A 188 -0.23 -11.04 -2.67
CA MET A 188 -0.84 -12.36 -2.46
C MET A 188 0.23 -13.44 -2.61
N GLU A 189 0.38 -14.30 -1.61
CA GLU A 189 1.36 -15.38 -1.62
C GLU A 189 0.88 -16.58 -0.84
N TYR A 190 1.35 -17.77 -1.25
CA TYR A 190 1.25 -18.96 -0.42
C TYR A 190 2.33 -18.91 0.66
N ASP A 191 1.93 -19.11 1.92
CA ASP A 191 2.89 -19.26 3.01
C ASP A 191 3.63 -20.61 2.93
N GLY A 192 4.61 -20.81 3.83
CA GLY A 192 5.40 -22.05 3.90
C GLY A 192 4.57 -23.31 4.25
N GLU A 193 3.30 -23.16 4.63
CA GLU A 193 2.36 -24.24 4.89
C GLU A 193 1.38 -24.46 3.71
N GLY A 194 1.51 -23.68 2.63
CA GLY A 194 0.67 -23.76 1.45
C GLY A 194 -0.69 -23.05 1.59
N LYS A 195 -0.85 -22.15 2.58
CA LYS A 195 -2.06 -21.35 2.75
C LYS A 195 -1.91 -20.01 2.06
N MET A 196 -2.97 -19.56 1.37
CA MET A 196 -2.95 -18.25 0.71
C MET A 196 -3.09 -17.12 1.73
N SER A 197 -2.23 -16.13 1.59
CA SER A 197 -2.22 -14.90 2.37
C SER A 197 -2.40 -13.69 1.45
N VAL A 198 -3.07 -12.66 1.95
CA VAL A 198 -3.31 -11.40 1.23
C VAL A 198 -2.93 -10.24 2.15
N GLY A 199 -1.93 -9.46 1.76
CA GLY A 199 -1.47 -8.29 2.51
C GLY A 199 -1.79 -6.98 1.80
N LEU A 200 -2.35 -5.99 2.52
CA LEU A 200 -2.46 -4.61 2.07
C LEU A 200 -1.35 -3.77 2.72
N MET A 201 -0.55 -3.10 1.90
CA MET A 201 0.65 -2.39 2.32
C MET A 201 0.76 -1.02 1.65
N GLY A 202 1.48 -0.10 2.28
CA GLY A 202 1.98 1.11 1.62
C GLY A 202 3.30 0.85 0.88
N ILE A 203 3.52 1.56 -0.24
CA ILE A 203 4.81 1.58 -0.94
C ILE A 203 5.23 3.03 -1.15
N GLU A 204 6.49 3.35 -0.89
CA GLU A 204 7.13 4.51 -1.52
C GLU A 204 7.87 4.04 -2.78
N PRO A 205 7.38 4.34 -3.99
CA PRO A 205 8.11 3.98 -5.20
C PRO A 205 9.47 4.68 -5.21
N ASN A 206 10.56 3.91 -5.23
CA ASN A 206 11.88 4.42 -5.60
C ASN A 206 12.26 3.85 -6.95
N PHE A 207 11.88 4.57 -8.00
CA PHE A 207 12.20 4.20 -9.39
C PHE A 207 13.54 4.79 -9.88
N ALA A 208 14.21 5.62 -9.07
CA ALA A 208 15.36 6.42 -9.55
C ALA A 208 16.73 5.73 -9.37
N GLU A 209 17.00 5.12 -8.21
CA GLU A 209 18.32 4.48 -7.95
C GLU A 209 18.30 2.97 -8.22
N HIS A 210 17.10 2.38 -8.22
CA HIS A 210 16.86 0.95 -8.18
C HIS A 210 15.52 0.64 -8.87
N PRO A 211 15.46 0.56 -10.22
CA PRO A 211 14.20 0.35 -10.94
C PRO A 211 13.48 -0.88 -10.39
N GLY A 212 12.29 -0.65 -9.80
CA GLY A 212 11.57 -1.64 -9.00
C GLY A 212 10.58 -1.00 -8.04
N LEU A 213 9.78 -1.82 -7.35
CA LEU A 213 8.94 -1.37 -6.25
C LEU A 213 9.69 -1.65 -4.95
N VAL A 214 10.23 -0.60 -4.33
CA VAL A 214 10.79 -0.75 -2.99
C VAL A 214 9.62 -0.69 -2.00
N LEU A 215 9.20 -1.84 -1.45
CA LEU A 215 8.34 -1.84 -0.27
C LEU A 215 9.18 -1.35 0.90
N GLN A 216 9.17 -0.04 1.10
CA GLN A 216 9.52 0.52 2.39
C GLN A 216 8.24 0.50 3.21
N PRO A 217 8.05 -0.39 4.19
CA PRO A 217 7.13 -0.04 5.27
C PRO A 217 7.60 1.30 5.84
N GLU A 218 6.68 2.12 6.33
CA GLU A 218 7.00 3.43 6.96
C GLU A 218 7.87 3.27 8.24
N VAL A 219 8.23 2.04 8.56
CA VAL A 219 9.01 1.61 9.70
C VAL A 219 10.38 1.03 9.26
N PRO A 220 11.48 1.44 9.92
CA PRO A 220 12.78 0.81 9.74
C PRO A 220 12.78 -0.64 10.29
N GLY A 221 13.02 -1.64 9.42
CA GLY A 221 13.27 -3.02 9.88
C GLY A 221 12.97 -4.12 8.86
N HIS A 222 11.99 -3.90 7.97
CA HIS A 222 11.57 -4.89 6.97
C HIS A 222 11.30 -4.24 5.61
N SER A 223 12.32 -3.65 4.99
CA SER A 223 12.19 -3.25 3.58
C SER A 223 12.17 -4.50 2.70
N MET A 224 11.01 -4.81 2.11
CA MET A 224 10.92 -5.82 1.07
C MET A 224 11.17 -5.10 -0.26
N ARG A 225 12.39 -5.23 -0.77
CA ARG A 225 12.68 -4.73 -2.10
C ARG A 225 12.12 -5.73 -3.10
N ILE A 226 11.00 -5.40 -3.74
CA ILE A 226 10.58 -6.12 -4.94
C ILE A 226 11.48 -5.59 -6.04
N SER A 227 12.54 -6.33 -6.31
CA SER A 227 13.30 -6.13 -7.54
C SER A 227 12.40 -6.56 -8.68
N LEU A 228 11.73 -5.61 -9.30
CA LEU A 228 11.10 -5.87 -10.59
C LEU A 228 12.24 -5.98 -11.58
N ASP A 229 12.26 -7.05 -12.35
CA ASP A 229 13.14 -7.10 -13.51
C ASP A 229 12.63 -6.03 -14.49
N PRO A 230 13.40 -4.94 -14.72
CA PRO A 230 12.95 -3.86 -15.59
C PRO A 230 12.80 -4.34 -17.04
N SER A 231 13.37 -5.48 -17.43
CA SER A 231 13.21 -6.09 -18.75
C SER A 231 11.88 -6.84 -18.92
N GLN A 232 11.15 -7.09 -17.83
CA GLN A 232 9.90 -7.85 -17.86
C GLN A 232 8.68 -6.92 -17.77
N PRO A 233 7.93 -6.73 -18.87
CA PRO A 233 6.87 -5.74 -18.95
C PRO A 233 5.80 -5.95 -17.89
N ILE A 234 5.49 -4.89 -17.14
CA ILE A 234 4.33 -4.85 -16.25
C ILE A 234 3.18 -4.16 -16.97
N LEU A 235 2.13 -4.92 -17.28
CA LEU A 235 0.97 -4.44 -18.00
C LEU A 235 -0.14 -3.94 -17.06
N SER A 236 -0.75 -2.81 -17.40
CA SER A 236 -2.01 -2.36 -16.81
C SER A 236 -2.91 -1.64 -17.82
N ASP A 237 -4.21 -1.67 -17.59
CA ASP A 237 -5.20 -0.85 -18.31
C ASP A 237 -5.92 0.11 -17.34
N ALA A 238 -5.99 1.39 -17.70
CA ALA A 238 -6.85 2.34 -16.99
C ALA A 238 -7.78 3.04 -17.99
N ASN A 239 -9.04 2.61 -18.02
CA ASN A 239 -10.10 3.18 -18.87
C ASN A 239 -9.75 3.16 -20.37
N GLY A 240 -9.17 2.07 -20.87
CA GLY A 240 -8.75 1.90 -22.26
C GLY A 240 -7.42 2.60 -22.58
N ILE A 241 -6.58 2.86 -21.57
CA ILE A 241 -5.22 3.36 -21.76
C ILE A 241 -4.30 2.27 -21.25
N PHE A 242 -3.46 1.73 -22.13
CA PHE A 242 -2.47 0.73 -21.79
C PHE A 242 -1.21 1.38 -21.25
N TYR A 243 -0.65 0.75 -20.21
CA TYR A 243 0.63 1.13 -19.65
C TYR A 243 1.56 -0.07 -19.57
N LEU A 244 2.84 0.14 -19.87
CA LEU A 244 3.93 -0.78 -19.56
C LEU A 244 4.85 -0.10 -18.52
N HIS A 245 5.04 -0.73 -17.36
CA HIS A 245 5.73 -0.11 -16.20
C HIS A 245 5.20 1.29 -15.83
N GLY A 246 3.88 1.51 -15.96
CA GLY A 246 3.27 2.82 -15.68
C GLY A 246 3.57 3.91 -16.71
N LEU A 247 4.26 3.57 -17.81
CA LEU A 247 4.44 4.43 -18.98
C LEU A 247 3.38 4.14 -20.03
N THR A 248 2.85 5.19 -20.64
CA THR A 248 1.93 5.14 -21.78
C THR A 248 2.48 5.97 -22.93
N LEU A 249 1.96 5.73 -24.14
CA LEU A 249 2.25 6.59 -25.28
C LEU A 249 1.92 8.06 -24.97
N SER A 250 2.67 8.97 -25.60
CA SER A 250 2.72 10.41 -25.35
C SER A 250 3.37 10.86 -24.03
N ASP A 251 3.82 9.94 -23.17
CA ASP A 251 4.64 10.32 -22.01
C ASP A 251 5.95 11.02 -22.45
N PRO A 252 6.44 11.98 -21.66
CA PRO A 252 7.69 12.67 -21.97
C PRO A 252 8.90 11.80 -21.63
N GLN A 253 10.03 12.07 -22.31
CA GLN A 253 11.32 11.43 -22.04
C GLN A 253 11.71 11.47 -20.55
N SER A 254 11.47 12.61 -19.87
CA SER A 254 11.81 12.77 -18.46
C SER A 254 11.12 11.76 -17.55
N LYS A 255 9.94 11.24 -17.96
CA LYS A 255 9.25 10.20 -17.21
C LYS A 255 9.95 8.85 -17.41
N VAL A 256 10.40 8.54 -18.63
CA VAL A 256 11.15 7.31 -18.91
C VAL A 256 12.47 7.27 -18.14
N THR A 257 13.25 8.36 -18.16
CA THR A 257 14.51 8.43 -17.43
C THR A 257 14.32 8.43 -15.92
N GLN A 258 13.19 8.96 -15.41
CA GLN A 258 12.83 8.82 -14.01
C GLN A 258 12.59 7.35 -13.61
N TYR A 259 12.12 6.51 -14.53
CA TYR A 259 11.79 5.11 -14.28
C TYR A 259 12.97 4.15 -14.45
N PHE A 260 13.80 4.38 -15.47
CA PHE A 260 14.89 3.46 -15.84
C PHE A 260 16.29 4.03 -15.62
N GLY A 261 16.37 5.26 -15.11
CA GLY A 261 17.63 5.97 -14.91
C GLY A 261 18.19 6.60 -16.19
N ASP A 262 19.39 7.16 -16.05
CA ASP A 262 20.07 7.93 -17.10
C ASP A 262 21.10 7.12 -17.91
N ASP A 263 21.23 5.81 -17.65
CA ASP A 263 22.17 4.92 -18.35
C ASP A 263 21.53 4.29 -19.58
N TYR A 264 21.46 5.05 -20.68
CA TYR A 264 20.89 4.62 -21.95
C TYR A 264 21.71 5.10 -23.15
N ASN A 265 21.59 4.38 -24.26
CA ASN A 265 22.12 4.81 -25.56
C ASN A 265 21.03 5.54 -26.34
N VAL A 266 21.40 6.60 -27.07
CA VAL A 266 20.48 7.33 -27.96
C VAL A 266 20.91 7.16 -29.41
N GLN A 267 19.96 6.80 -30.26
CA GLN A 267 20.10 6.81 -31.71
C GLN A 267 19.13 7.83 -32.30
N TYR A 268 19.64 8.82 -33.03
CA TYR A 268 18.84 9.84 -33.68
C TYR A 268 18.54 9.44 -35.12
N GLU A 269 17.28 9.54 -35.53
CA GLU A 269 16.89 9.48 -36.93
C GLU A 269 16.83 10.89 -37.51
N VAL A 270 17.54 11.09 -38.62
CA VAL A 270 18.13 12.38 -39.02
C VAL A 270 17.08 13.42 -39.49
N GLU A 271 15.82 13.05 -39.70
CA GLU A 271 14.86 13.92 -40.40
C GLU A 271 13.68 14.48 -39.56
N ASP A 272 13.25 13.89 -38.44
CA ASP A 272 11.95 14.26 -37.84
C ASP A 272 11.93 14.52 -36.31
N ALA A 273 13.07 14.90 -35.72
CA ALA A 273 13.22 14.96 -34.25
C ALA A 273 12.77 13.63 -33.57
N GLU A 274 13.00 12.55 -34.31
CA GLU A 274 12.77 11.18 -33.91
C GLU A 274 14.07 10.60 -33.35
N TYR A 275 13.96 9.90 -32.23
CA TYR A 275 15.09 9.22 -31.64
C TYR A 275 14.63 8.01 -30.83
N THR A 276 15.50 7.03 -30.75
CA THR A 276 15.32 5.83 -29.95
C THR A 276 16.29 5.84 -28.79
N MET A 277 15.76 5.64 -27.59
CA MET A 277 16.52 5.37 -26.38
C MET A 277 16.56 3.86 -26.14
N SER A 278 17.75 3.31 -25.96
CA SER A 278 17.95 1.88 -25.70
C SER A 278 18.59 1.67 -24.33
N TYR A 279 17.98 0.83 -23.51
CA TYR A 279 18.51 0.40 -22.22
C TYR A 279 19.02 -1.03 -22.38
N GLY A 280 20.34 -1.18 -22.49
CA GLY A 280 20.97 -2.46 -22.82
C GLY A 280 20.50 -3.01 -24.17
N ASP A 281 20.33 -4.32 -24.23
CA ASP A 281 19.73 -5.05 -25.36
C ASP A 281 18.33 -5.62 -25.02
N GLU A 282 17.71 -5.06 -23.97
CA GLU A 282 16.45 -5.54 -23.39
C GLU A 282 15.28 -4.61 -23.69
N MET A 283 15.52 -3.30 -23.84
CA MET A 283 14.44 -2.32 -24.00
C MET A 283 14.76 -1.21 -24.99
N GLU A 284 13.74 -0.78 -25.73
CA GLU A 284 13.77 0.37 -26.63
C GLU A 284 12.56 1.27 -26.43
N PHE A 285 12.79 2.59 -26.45
CA PHE A 285 11.78 3.63 -26.37
C PHE A 285 11.96 4.58 -27.55
N ASN A 286 10.98 4.64 -28.44
CA ASN A 286 11.02 5.54 -29.58
C ASN A 286 10.19 6.80 -29.29
N PHE A 287 10.77 7.95 -29.59
CA PHE A 287 10.18 9.27 -29.36
C PHE A 287 10.11 10.05 -30.65
N ILE A 288 9.01 10.80 -30.83
CA ILE A 288 8.88 11.82 -31.86
C ILE A 288 8.52 13.12 -31.15
N LEU A 289 9.27 14.19 -31.44
CA LEU A 289 9.08 15.52 -30.81
C LEU A 289 9.06 15.45 -29.27
N GLY A 290 9.89 14.57 -28.69
CA GLY A 290 10.01 14.39 -27.24
C GLY A 290 8.86 13.64 -26.57
N LYS A 291 7.93 13.08 -27.35
CA LYS A 291 6.80 12.27 -26.87
C LYS A 291 6.97 10.82 -27.26
N LEU A 292 6.76 9.92 -26.30
CA LEU A 292 6.86 8.48 -26.49
C LEU A 292 5.86 7.98 -27.53
N GLN A 293 6.34 7.31 -28.57
CA GLN A 293 5.53 6.74 -29.66
C GLN A 293 5.45 5.22 -29.60
N SER A 294 6.51 4.57 -29.11
CA SER A 294 6.47 3.15 -28.82
C SER A 294 7.43 2.75 -27.71
N ILE A 295 7.09 1.65 -27.04
CA ILE A 295 7.90 0.96 -26.05
C ILE A 295 8.08 -0.48 -26.53
N ARG A 296 9.29 -1.01 -26.50
CA ARG A 296 9.58 -2.41 -26.84
C ARG A 296 10.42 -3.05 -25.74
N PHE A 297 9.97 -4.20 -25.27
CA PHE A 297 10.76 -5.13 -24.46
C PHE A 297 11.21 -6.25 -25.39
N LEU A 298 12.52 -6.47 -25.49
CA LEU A 298 13.15 -7.27 -26.55
C LEU A 298 13.39 -8.73 -26.16
N LYS A 299 13.45 -9.03 -24.85
CA LYS A 299 13.79 -10.35 -24.29
C LYS A 299 12.85 -10.70 -23.13
N VAL A 300 11.57 -10.79 -23.43
CA VAL A 300 10.55 -11.08 -22.42
C VAL A 300 10.49 -12.57 -22.13
N ASP A 301 10.39 -12.93 -20.87
CA ASP A 301 10.10 -14.31 -20.47
C ASP A 301 8.65 -14.65 -20.90
N GLU A 302 8.53 -15.62 -21.81
CA GLU A 302 7.26 -16.01 -22.40
C GLU A 302 6.30 -16.63 -21.37
N ALA A 303 6.80 -17.38 -20.38
CA ALA A 303 5.95 -17.96 -19.34
C ALA A 303 5.38 -16.85 -18.44
N TYR A 304 6.22 -15.90 -18.04
CA TYR A 304 5.81 -14.70 -17.31
C TYR A 304 4.75 -13.91 -18.09
N PHE A 305 5.01 -13.60 -19.36
CA PHE A 305 4.11 -12.75 -20.13
C PHE A 305 2.79 -13.44 -20.48
N ASN A 306 2.80 -14.75 -20.71
CA ASN A 306 1.57 -15.53 -20.85
C ASN A 306 0.71 -15.48 -19.58
N HIS A 307 1.33 -15.47 -18.39
CA HIS A 307 0.59 -15.26 -17.14
C HIS A 307 0.02 -13.85 -17.01
N VAL A 308 0.76 -12.83 -17.46
CA VAL A 308 0.26 -11.45 -17.53
C VAL A 308 -0.94 -11.34 -18.48
N LEU A 309 -0.83 -11.93 -19.68
CA LEU A 309 -1.90 -11.95 -20.69
C LEU A 309 -3.08 -12.82 -20.30
N ALA A 310 -2.93 -13.85 -19.46
CA ALA A 310 -4.06 -14.68 -19.03
C ALA A 310 -5.16 -13.88 -18.28
N GLY A 311 -4.85 -12.66 -17.82
CA GLY A 311 -5.81 -11.70 -17.30
C GLY A 311 -6.51 -10.83 -18.35
N PHE A 312 -6.19 -11.00 -19.64
CA PHE A 312 -6.74 -10.25 -20.76
C PHE A 312 -7.25 -11.22 -21.84
N GLU A 313 -8.36 -10.90 -22.50
CA GLU A 313 -8.94 -11.76 -23.55
C GLU A 313 -8.20 -11.60 -24.90
N GLY A 314 -6.95 -12.05 -25.00
CA GLY A 314 -6.22 -12.04 -26.29
C GLY A 314 -4.70 -12.05 -26.19
N VAL A 315 -4.05 -12.38 -27.31
CA VAL A 315 -2.59 -12.35 -27.50
C VAL A 315 -2.10 -10.93 -27.83
N ASP A 316 -2.92 -10.19 -28.57
CA ASP A 316 -2.74 -8.76 -28.83
C ASP A 316 -3.89 -7.99 -28.17
N LEU A 317 -3.54 -6.90 -27.49
CA LEU A 317 -4.52 -6.06 -26.79
C LEU A 317 -4.68 -4.75 -27.53
N TYR A 318 -5.91 -4.46 -27.93
CA TYR A 318 -6.23 -3.26 -28.70
C TYR A 318 -7.23 -2.38 -27.94
N SER A 319 -6.91 -1.10 -27.83
CA SER A 319 -7.82 -0.08 -27.30
C SER A 319 -8.35 0.77 -28.44
N GLU A 320 -9.62 0.60 -28.77
CA GLU A 320 -10.33 1.47 -29.74
C GLU A 320 -10.31 2.95 -29.32
N LYS A 321 -10.29 3.22 -28.02
CA LYS A 321 -10.40 4.57 -27.46
C LYS A 321 -9.15 5.40 -27.70
N THR A 322 -7.98 4.79 -27.56
CA THR A 322 -6.68 5.48 -27.67
C THR A 322 -5.90 5.09 -28.91
N SER A 323 -6.43 4.13 -29.69
CA SER A 323 -5.72 3.48 -30.79
C SER A 323 -4.38 2.90 -30.33
N GLN A 324 -4.27 2.48 -29.07
CA GLN A 324 -3.09 1.79 -28.55
C GLN A 324 -3.20 0.30 -28.81
N MET A 325 -2.06 -0.32 -29.14
CA MET A 325 -1.93 -1.75 -29.29
C MET A 325 -0.74 -2.26 -28.49
N ILE A 326 -0.97 -3.33 -27.75
CA ILE A 326 0.09 -4.21 -27.25
C ILE A 326 0.16 -5.38 -28.19
N SER A 327 1.32 -5.57 -28.83
CA SER A 327 1.57 -6.73 -29.67
C SER A 327 2.71 -7.58 -29.16
N THR A 328 2.66 -8.85 -29.52
CA THR A 328 3.73 -9.81 -29.28
C THR A 328 4.30 -10.33 -30.60
N LYS A 329 5.61 -10.50 -30.67
CA LYS A 329 6.28 -11.17 -31.79
C LYS A 329 7.55 -11.86 -31.30
N HIS A 330 7.99 -12.89 -32.01
CA HIS A 330 9.30 -13.49 -31.74
C HIS A 330 10.38 -12.81 -32.59
N SER A 331 11.57 -12.60 -32.00
CA SER A 331 12.78 -12.19 -32.72
C SER A 331 13.29 -13.34 -33.61
N GLU A 332 14.29 -13.06 -34.45
CA GLU A 332 14.96 -14.11 -35.24
C GLU A 332 15.67 -15.14 -34.34
N ASP A 333 16.13 -14.70 -33.16
CA ASP A 333 16.78 -15.54 -32.15
C ASP A 333 15.78 -16.31 -31.27
N GLY A 334 14.47 -16.09 -31.47
CA GLY A 334 13.40 -16.75 -30.74
C GLY A 334 12.99 -16.06 -29.44
N ASP A 335 13.51 -14.87 -29.14
CA ASP A 335 13.11 -14.09 -27.97
C ASP A 335 11.72 -13.47 -28.16
N LEU A 336 10.89 -13.49 -27.12
CA LEU A 336 9.61 -12.81 -27.14
C LEU A 336 9.81 -11.30 -27.03
N ILE A 337 9.27 -10.57 -28.00
CA ILE A 337 9.23 -9.11 -28.04
C ILE A 337 7.81 -8.66 -27.73
N VAL A 338 7.67 -7.81 -26.71
CA VAL A 338 6.40 -7.16 -26.34
C VAL A 338 6.49 -5.68 -26.68
N SER A 339 5.49 -5.15 -27.40
CA SER A 339 5.52 -3.76 -27.87
C SER A 339 4.22 -3.01 -27.57
N LEU A 340 4.30 -1.84 -26.91
CA LEU A 340 3.21 -0.86 -26.83
C LEU A 340 3.43 0.21 -27.89
N HIS A 341 2.44 0.43 -28.77
CA HIS A 341 2.52 1.39 -29.88
C HIS A 341 1.13 1.81 -30.36
N TYR A 342 1.05 2.84 -31.20
CA TYR A 342 -0.21 3.20 -31.85
C TYR A 342 -0.53 2.17 -32.95
N ALA A 343 -1.77 1.69 -32.97
CA ALA A 343 -2.33 0.91 -34.07
C ALA A 343 -2.34 1.78 -35.33
N LYS A 344 -1.76 1.28 -36.41
CA LYS A 344 -1.70 1.97 -37.72
C LYS A 344 -2.93 1.70 -38.56
#